data_AF-A0A3D4CNX9-F1
#
_entry.id   AF-A0A3D4CNX9-F1
#
_cell.length_a   1.000
_cell.length_b   1.000
_cell.length_c   1.000
_cell.angle_alpha   90.00
_cell.angle_beta   90.00
_cell.angle_gamma   90.00
#
_symmetry.space_group_name_H-M   'P 1'
#
loop_
_entity.id
_entity.type
_entity.pdbx_description
1 polymer ?
#
loop_
_entity_poly.entity_id
_entity_poly.type
_entity_poly.pdbx_seq_one_letter_code
_entity_poly.pdbx_strand_id
1 'polypeptide(L)'
;MISTAKVRSFVLYLVFSLLFFFSASTPTHAAPNILNIITTVVNDSGNTWNPSDFSVSVKKDGQNVSGSPSPGTASPGKRYTLEAGSYVVIAGPYEKYSSSYGGDCSSDGQISLSSNENKTCLITTNDIPPRLNVIVSVINDNGGTLSASNFTIHVKVGGADLAGSPTSGKDSPGTLFELNRGTFIVSEDVNRLYTQSFSGDCDTNGNVTLSIGDIKTCIIVNDDNASTIPLFPNTGGTSNTEPIFCFNRNNLTWIFATIILGFMGYLNFRPHTKSTKKVP
;
A
#
# COMPACT_ATOMS: atom_id res chain seq x y z
N MET A 1 -97.06 -1.73 -52.56
CA MET A 1 -96.42 -3.05 -52.43
C MET A 1 -94.95 -2.92 -52.80
N ILE A 2 -94.07 -2.79 -51.80
CA ILE A 2 -92.62 -2.74 -52.02
C ILE A 2 -92.17 -4.17 -52.28
N SER A 3 -91.65 -4.42 -53.49
CA SER A 3 -91.15 -5.73 -53.90
C SER A 3 -90.09 -6.24 -52.92
N THR A 4 -90.25 -7.49 -52.49
CA THR A 4 -89.39 -8.24 -51.56
C THR A 4 -87.91 -8.29 -52.00
N ALA A 5 -87.61 -7.98 -53.26
CA ALA A 5 -86.24 -7.87 -53.76
C ALA A 5 -85.50 -6.60 -53.29
N LYS A 6 -86.21 -5.48 -53.04
CA LYS A 6 -85.58 -4.22 -52.60
C LYS A 6 -85.17 -4.20 -51.12
N VAL A 7 -85.83 -5.01 -50.29
CA VAL A 7 -85.52 -5.12 -48.85
C VAL A 7 -84.25 -5.96 -48.62
N ARG A 8 -84.03 -7.03 -49.41
CA ARG A 8 -82.83 -7.88 -49.30
C ARG A 8 -81.53 -7.14 -49.65
N SER A 9 -81.56 -6.23 -50.63
CA SER A 9 -80.37 -5.44 -51.02
C SER A 9 -80.01 -4.38 -49.96
N PHE A 10 -81.01 -3.78 -49.31
CA PHE A 10 -80.78 -2.75 -48.28
C PHE A 10 -80.26 -3.35 -46.96
N VAL A 11 -80.74 -4.54 -46.58
CA VAL A 11 -80.24 -5.25 -45.39
C VAL A 11 -78.82 -5.79 -45.61
N LEU A 12 -78.47 -6.22 -46.83
CA LEU A 12 -77.10 -6.68 -47.11
C LEU A 12 -76.09 -5.53 -47.10
N TYR A 13 -76.47 -4.33 -47.53
CA TYR A 13 -75.60 -3.14 -47.51
C TYR A 13 -75.35 -2.62 -46.09
N LEU A 14 -76.35 -2.69 -45.19
CA LEU A 14 -76.23 -2.23 -43.81
C LEU A 14 -75.39 -3.17 -42.94
N VAL A 15 -75.36 -4.48 -43.25
CA VAL A 15 -74.50 -5.46 -42.55
C VAL A 15 -73.07 -5.45 -43.10
N PHE A 16 -72.86 -5.14 -44.39
CA PHE A 16 -71.52 -5.01 -44.98
C PHE A 16 -70.81 -3.69 -44.62
N SER A 17 -71.58 -2.63 -44.31
CA SER A 17 -71.01 -1.33 -43.90
C SER A 17 -70.64 -1.22 -42.41
N LEU A 18 -70.94 -2.25 -41.60
CA LEU A 18 -70.51 -2.35 -40.20
C LEU A 18 -69.30 -3.27 -39.97
N LEU A 19 -68.69 -3.78 -41.04
CA LEU A 19 -67.53 -4.69 -40.99
C LEU A 19 -66.20 -4.03 -41.34
N PHE A 20 -66.11 -2.71 -41.30
CA PHE A 20 -64.84 -1.99 -41.46
C PHE A 20 -64.49 -1.17 -40.21
N PHE A 21 -63.31 -1.50 -39.68
CA PHE A 21 -62.54 -0.83 -38.63
C PHE A 21 -62.85 -1.19 -37.17
N PHE A 22 -62.87 -2.50 -36.85
CA PHE A 22 -62.01 -2.90 -35.72
C PHE A 22 -60.57 -2.88 -36.22
N SER A 23 -59.97 -1.69 -36.23
CA SER A 23 -58.52 -1.59 -36.15
C SER A 23 -58.16 -2.20 -34.80
N ALA A 24 -57.88 -3.51 -34.78
CA ALA A 24 -57.10 -4.09 -33.72
C ALA A 24 -55.78 -3.32 -33.77
N SER A 25 -55.66 -2.30 -32.92
CA SER A 25 -54.37 -1.83 -32.48
C SER A 25 -53.70 -3.09 -31.93
N THR A 26 -52.80 -3.69 -32.70
CA THR A 26 -51.78 -4.52 -32.08
C THR A 26 -51.23 -3.65 -30.96
N PRO A 27 -51.23 -4.10 -29.69
CA PRO A 27 -50.48 -3.36 -28.69
C PRO A 27 -49.09 -3.26 -29.28
N THR A 28 -48.70 -2.05 -29.68
CA THR A 28 -47.32 -1.75 -30.02
C THR A 28 -46.62 -1.95 -28.69
N HIS A 29 -46.18 -3.18 -28.45
CA HIS A 29 -45.42 -3.55 -27.29
C HIS A 29 -44.21 -2.62 -27.36
N ALA A 30 -44.19 -1.61 -26.50
CA ALA A 30 -43.04 -0.72 -26.39
C ALA A 30 -41.83 -1.65 -26.25
N ALA A 31 -40.83 -1.48 -27.12
CA ALA A 31 -39.62 -2.27 -27.03
C ALA A 31 -39.08 -2.11 -25.60
N PRO A 32 -38.73 -3.22 -24.93
CA PRO A 32 -38.28 -3.16 -23.55
C PRO A 32 -37.07 -2.24 -23.42
N ASN A 33 -37.03 -1.40 -22.38
CA ASN A 33 -35.83 -0.61 -22.11
C ASN A 33 -34.76 -1.55 -21.57
N ILE A 34 -33.55 -1.46 -22.12
CA ILE A 34 -32.44 -2.32 -21.71
C ILE A 34 -31.39 -1.48 -20.99
N LEU A 35 -31.12 -1.86 -19.75
CA LEU A 35 -29.93 -1.40 -19.04
C LEU A 35 -28.88 -2.51 -19.08
N ASN A 36 -27.76 -2.26 -19.73
CA ASN A 36 -26.60 -3.14 -19.72
C ASN A 36 -25.59 -2.65 -18.68
N ILE A 37 -25.10 -3.55 -17.84
CA ILE A 37 -24.11 -3.24 -16.80
C ILE A 37 -22.83 -4.01 -17.11
N ILE A 38 -21.75 -3.28 -17.34
CA ILE A 38 -20.41 -3.84 -17.51
C ILE A 38 -19.59 -3.51 -16.27
N THR A 39 -18.96 -4.52 -15.69
CA THR A 39 -18.05 -4.37 -14.55
C THR A 39 -16.63 -4.71 -14.98
N THR A 40 -15.73 -3.77 -14.77
CA THR A 40 -14.29 -3.91 -14.98
C THR A 40 -13.60 -3.89 -13.63
N VAL A 41 -12.59 -4.75 -13.47
CA VAL A 41 -11.72 -4.76 -12.29
C VAL A 41 -10.33 -4.37 -12.72
N VAL A 42 -9.76 -3.43 -11.98
CA VAL A 42 -8.34 -3.08 -12.04
C VAL A 42 -7.71 -3.66 -10.78
N ASN A 43 -6.62 -4.42 -10.96
CA ASN A 43 -5.85 -4.99 -9.87
C ASN A 43 -4.39 -4.56 -10.01
N ASP A 44 -4.12 -3.27 -9.82
CA ASP A 44 -2.77 -2.70 -9.95
C ASP A 44 -1.98 -2.80 -8.64
N SER A 45 -2.64 -3.12 -7.52
CA SER A 45 -2.05 -3.23 -6.19
C SER A 45 -1.79 -4.68 -5.74
N GLY A 46 -1.86 -5.62 -6.68
CA GLY A 46 -1.45 -7.02 -6.53
C GLY A 46 -2.56 -8.00 -6.13
N ASN A 47 -3.84 -7.59 -6.14
CA ASN A 47 -4.93 -8.55 -6.04
C ASN A 47 -5.21 -9.24 -7.40
N THR A 48 -6.15 -10.18 -7.43
CA THR A 48 -6.52 -10.93 -8.65
C THR A 48 -8.02 -11.10 -8.78
N TRP A 49 -8.81 -10.17 -8.22
CA TRP A 49 -10.26 -10.28 -8.24
C TRP A 49 -10.81 -10.08 -9.65
N ASN A 50 -11.87 -10.82 -9.94
CA ASN A 50 -12.61 -10.76 -11.19
C ASN A 50 -13.92 -9.99 -10.98
N PRO A 51 -14.57 -9.52 -12.04
CA PRO A 51 -15.84 -8.81 -11.93
C PRO A 51 -16.92 -9.53 -11.09
N SER A 52 -16.91 -10.87 -11.11
CA SER A 52 -17.86 -11.69 -10.35
C SER A 52 -17.67 -11.65 -8.83
N ASP A 53 -16.50 -11.23 -8.35
CA ASP A 53 -16.22 -11.10 -6.92
C ASP A 53 -16.93 -9.87 -6.32
N PHE A 54 -17.39 -8.95 -7.18
CA PHE A 54 -18.15 -7.77 -6.82
C PHE A 54 -19.65 -8.02 -7.02
N SER A 55 -20.46 -7.61 -6.04
CA SER A 55 -21.91 -7.61 -6.11
C SER A 55 -22.39 -6.26 -6.61
N VAL A 56 -23.20 -6.28 -7.65
CA VAL A 56 -23.79 -5.11 -8.28
C VAL A 56 -25.30 -5.13 -8.07
N SER A 57 -25.80 -4.07 -7.46
CA SER A 57 -27.22 -3.79 -7.26
C SER A 57 -27.71 -2.78 -8.31
N VAL A 58 -28.91 -3.00 -8.82
CA VAL A 58 -29.68 -2.05 -9.62
C VAL A 58 -30.97 -1.83 -8.85
N LYS A 59 -31.21 -0.59 -8.42
CA LYS A 59 -32.33 -0.26 -7.55
C LYS A 59 -33.25 0.76 -8.19
N LYS A 60 -34.54 0.64 -7.91
CA LYS A 60 -35.59 1.64 -8.15
C LYS A 60 -36.26 1.94 -6.82
N ASP A 61 -36.37 3.22 -6.46
CA ASP A 61 -37.00 3.66 -5.20
C ASP A 61 -36.43 2.96 -3.95
N GLY A 62 -35.11 2.72 -3.94
CA GLY A 62 -34.38 2.06 -2.86
C GLY A 62 -34.48 0.53 -2.82
N GLN A 63 -35.29 -0.08 -3.68
CA GLN A 63 -35.50 -1.53 -3.76
C GLN A 63 -34.77 -2.14 -4.95
N ASN A 64 -34.26 -3.37 -4.79
CA ASN A 64 -33.62 -4.09 -5.89
C ASN A 64 -34.65 -4.48 -6.96
N VAL A 65 -34.27 -4.28 -8.23
CA VAL A 65 -35.05 -4.79 -9.36
C VAL A 65 -34.90 -6.32 -9.48
N SER A 66 -35.77 -6.95 -10.28
CA SER A 66 -35.69 -8.40 -10.54
C SER A 66 -34.31 -8.80 -11.08
N GLY A 67 -33.74 -9.86 -10.53
CA GLY A 67 -32.40 -10.33 -10.87
C GLY A 67 -31.27 -9.53 -10.23
N SER A 68 -31.56 -8.61 -9.31
CA SER A 68 -30.58 -7.81 -8.56
C SER A 68 -30.70 -8.07 -7.04
N PRO A 69 -29.61 -8.04 -6.26
CA PRO A 69 -28.21 -7.88 -6.67
C PRO A 69 -27.70 -9.10 -7.45
N SER A 70 -26.59 -8.94 -8.14
CA SER A 70 -25.91 -10.05 -8.80
C SER A 70 -24.41 -9.86 -8.87
N PRO A 71 -23.62 -10.93 -9.07
CA PRO A 71 -22.22 -10.80 -9.43
C PRO A 71 -22.03 -9.84 -10.61
N GLY A 72 -20.97 -9.04 -10.56
CA GLY A 72 -20.52 -8.20 -11.66
C GLY A 72 -20.12 -9.05 -12.85
N THR A 73 -20.12 -8.45 -14.04
CA THR A 73 -19.87 -9.19 -15.28
C THR A 73 -19.03 -8.34 -16.22
N ALA A 74 -17.92 -8.92 -16.71
CA ALA A 74 -17.11 -8.32 -17.77
C ALA A 74 -17.95 -8.10 -19.04
N SER A 75 -17.41 -7.36 -20.01
CA SER A 75 -18.02 -7.26 -21.35
C SER A 75 -18.38 -8.66 -21.88
N PRO A 76 -19.62 -8.90 -22.38
CA PRO A 76 -20.60 -7.90 -22.84
C PRO A 76 -21.51 -7.30 -21.76
N GLY A 77 -21.34 -7.70 -20.48
CA GLY A 77 -22.12 -7.20 -19.36
C GLY A 77 -23.41 -7.99 -19.08
N LYS A 78 -24.09 -7.59 -18.01
CA LYS A 78 -25.40 -8.11 -17.61
C LYS A 78 -26.51 -7.16 -18.04
N ARG A 79 -27.54 -7.71 -18.69
CA ARG A 79 -28.72 -6.95 -19.14
C ARG A 79 -29.88 -7.05 -18.16
N TYR A 80 -30.55 -5.93 -17.97
CA TYR A 80 -31.83 -5.81 -17.27
C TYR A 80 -32.86 -5.24 -18.22
N THR A 81 -34.02 -5.89 -18.30
CA THR A 81 -35.21 -5.35 -18.97
C THR A 81 -36.05 -4.62 -17.95
N LEU A 82 -36.17 -3.30 -18.10
CA LEU A 82 -36.73 -2.41 -17.10
C LEU A 82 -37.80 -1.51 -17.72
N GLU A 83 -38.75 -1.06 -16.90
CA GLU A 83 -39.69 -0.02 -17.29
C GLU A 83 -39.00 1.36 -17.35
N ALA A 84 -39.67 2.34 -17.93
CA ALA A 84 -39.18 3.72 -17.90
C ALA A 84 -39.09 4.22 -16.45
N GLY A 85 -38.10 5.06 -16.17
CA GLY A 85 -37.89 5.63 -14.85
C GLY A 85 -36.42 5.78 -14.50
N SER A 86 -36.18 6.18 -13.25
CA SER A 86 -34.84 6.39 -12.70
C SER A 86 -34.41 5.20 -11.84
N TYR A 87 -33.15 4.84 -11.99
CA TYR A 87 -32.51 3.74 -11.28
C TYR A 87 -31.16 4.20 -10.76
N VAL A 88 -30.66 3.50 -9.74
CA VAL A 88 -29.30 3.65 -9.24
C VAL A 88 -28.58 2.31 -9.33
N VAL A 89 -27.38 2.34 -9.91
CA VAL A 89 -26.45 1.22 -9.99
C VAL A 89 -25.43 1.36 -8.87
N ILE A 90 -25.25 0.31 -8.08
CA ILE A 90 -24.38 0.32 -6.90
C ILE A 90 -23.52 -0.93 -6.93
N ALA A 91 -22.20 -0.79 -7.08
CA ALA A 91 -21.27 -1.81 -6.62
C ALA A 91 -21.15 -1.68 -5.10
N GLY A 92 -21.30 -2.79 -4.37
CA GLY A 92 -21.31 -2.79 -2.89
C GLY A 92 -20.11 -2.05 -2.28
N PRO A 93 -20.16 -1.61 -1.02
CA PRO A 93 -18.96 -1.09 -0.38
C PRO A 93 -17.98 -2.25 -0.20
N TYR A 94 -16.78 -2.09 -0.77
CA TYR A 94 -15.66 -2.99 -0.59
C TYR A 94 -14.54 -2.17 0.03
N GLU A 95 -14.29 -2.32 1.33
CA GLU A 95 -13.40 -1.42 2.10
C GLU A 95 -12.01 -1.23 1.48
N LYS A 96 -11.52 -2.23 0.74
CA LYS A 96 -10.19 -2.26 0.12
C LYS A 96 -10.21 -1.95 -1.38
N TYR A 97 -11.35 -1.47 -1.89
CA TYR A 97 -11.57 -1.14 -3.29
C TYR A 97 -12.28 0.21 -3.43
N SER A 98 -11.91 0.95 -4.46
CA SER A 98 -12.65 2.12 -4.92
C SER A 98 -13.53 1.74 -6.10
N SER A 99 -14.74 2.29 -6.18
CA SER A 99 -15.65 2.10 -7.31
C SER A 99 -15.88 3.42 -8.01
N SER A 100 -15.93 3.38 -9.33
CA SER A 100 -16.28 4.52 -10.18
C SER A 100 -17.29 4.10 -11.24
N TYR A 101 -18.12 5.04 -11.66
CA TYR A 101 -19.23 4.82 -12.59
C TYR A 101 -19.04 5.69 -13.83
N GLY A 102 -19.44 5.15 -14.99
CA GLY A 102 -19.38 5.85 -16.27
C GLY A 102 -20.30 5.22 -17.32
N GLY A 103 -20.02 5.48 -18.59
CA GLY A 103 -20.94 5.17 -19.68
C GLY A 103 -22.13 6.10 -19.64
N ASP A 104 -23.35 5.55 -19.67
CA ASP A 104 -24.59 6.31 -19.52
C ASP A 104 -24.92 6.66 -18.05
N CYS A 105 -24.29 6.00 -17.07
CA CYS A 105 -24.48 6.30 -15.65
C CYS A 105 -23.77 7.60 -15.26
N SER A 106 -24.34 8.33 -14.29
CA SER A 106 -23.65 9.43 -13.62
C SER A 106 -22.50 8.93 -12.74
N SER A 107 -21.68 9.84 -12.22
CA SER A 107 -20.60 9.53 -11.28
C SER A 107 -21.05 8.80 -10.01
N ASP A 108 -22.33 8.93 -9.65
CA ASP A 108 -22.94 8.30 -8.47
C ASP A 108 -23.80 7.10 -8.85
N GLY A 109 -23.66 6.60 -10.08
CA GLY A 109 -24.38 5.43 -10.59
C GLY A 109 -25.84 5.68 -10.95
N GLN A 110 -26.29 6.93 -11.01
CA GLN A 110 -27.68 7.26 -11.39
C GLN A 110 -27.88 7.12 -12.90
N ILE A 111 -29.04 6.61 -13.30
CA ILE A 111 -29.41 6.41 -14.69
C ILE A 111 -30.92 6.60 -14.86
N SER A 112 -31.34 7.28 -15.93
CA SER A 112 -32.75 7.39 -16.32
C SER A 112 -32.96 6.69 -17.66
N LEU A 113 -34.02 5.89 -17.74
CA LEU A 113 -34.45 5.18 -18.94
C LEU A 113 -35.76 5.77 -19.46
N SER A 114 -35.75 6.26 -20.69
CA SER A 114 -36.95 6.60 -21.46
C SER A 114 -37.46 5.39 -22.24
N SER A 115 -38.66 5.49 -22.83
CA SER A 115 -39.23 4.40 -23.64
C SER A 115 -38.34 4.04 -24.82
N ASN A 116 -38.12 2.74 -25.02
CA ASN A 116 -37.30 2.14 -26.07
C ASN A 116 -35.81 2.52 -26.01
N GLU A 117 -35.27 2.86 -24.84
CA GLU A 117 -33.84 3.16 -24.69
C GLU A 117 -33.00 1.93 -24.32
N ASN A 118 -31.81 1.86 -24.89
CA ASN A 118 -30.76 0.93 -24.51
C ASN A 118 -29.57 1.72 -23.99
N LYS A 119 -29.28 1.60 -22.70
CA LYS A 119 -28.18 2.31 -22.03
C LYS A 119 -27.18 1.32 -21.45
N THR A 120 -25.91 1.73 -21.40
CA THR A 120 -24.83 0.94 -20.80
C THR A 120 -24.17 1.72 -19.68
N CYS A 121 -24.22 1.18 -18.47
CA CYS A 121 -23.39 1.67 -17.37
C CYS A 121 -22.10 0.86 -17.29
N LEU A 122 -20.99 1.57 -17.13
CA LEU A 122 -19.69 1.01 -16.82
C LEU A 122 -19.41 1.21 -15.34
N ILE A 123 -19.03 0.14 -14.66
CA ILE A 123 -18.53 0.16 -13.29
C ILE A 123 -17.07 -0.25 -13.35
N THR A 124 -16.17 0.56 -12.81
CA THR A 124 -14.78 0.19 -12.61
C THR A 124 -14.50 0.09 -11.13
N THR A 125 -14.03 -1.08 -10.70
CA THR A 125 -13.54 -1.32 -9.33
C THR A 125 -12.02 -1.39 -9.38
N ASN A 126 -11.32 -0.63 -8.53
CA ASN A 126 -9.86 -0.66 -8.44
C ASN A 126 -9.41 -0.97 -7.01
N ASP A 127 -8.44 -1.86 -6.85
CA ASP A 127 -7.86 -2.12 -5.54
C ASP A 127 -7.15 -0.87 -5.01
N ILE A 128 -7.20 -0.69 -3.69
CA ILE A 128 -6.54 0.45 -3.04
C ILE A 128 -5.11 0.02 -2.72
N PRO A 129 -4.07 0.77 -3.13
CA PRO A 129 -2.69 0.41 -2.83
C PRO A 129 -2.44 0.49 -1.31
N PRO A 130 -1.76 -0.51 -0.72
CA PRO A 130 -1.30 -0.38 0.64
C PRO A 130 -0.22 0.68 0.79
N ARG A 131 -0.11 1.17 2.01
CA ARG A 131 0.91 2.13 2.41
C ARG A 131 1.64 1.66 3.66
N LEU A 132 2.97 1.79 3.62
CA LEU A 132 3.83 1.55 4.76
C LEU A 132 4.49 2.86 5.16
N ASN A 133 4.27 3.30 6.39
CA ASN A 133 5.01 4.39 7.00
C ASN A 133 6.15 3.83 7.85
N VAL A 134 7.35 4.36 7.70
CA VAL A 134 8.52 3.98 8.51
C VAL A 134 8.98 5.19 9.31
N ILE A 135 8.94 5.07 10.63
CA ILE A 135 9.40 6.09 11.58
C ILE A 135 10.69 5.62 12.23
N VAL A 136 11.67 6.51 12.36
CA VAL A 136 12.89 6.27 13.12
C VAL A 136 12.87 7.15 14.37
N SER A 137 12.71 6.51 15.53
CA SER A 137 12.78 7.16 16.83
C SER A 137 14.18 6.98 17.42
N VAL A 138 14.77 8.06 17.90
CA VAL A 138 16.11 8.04 18.50
C VAL A 138 16.02 8.49 19.95
N ILE A 139 16.55 7.65 20.84
CA ILE A 139 16.66 7.91 22.27
C ILE A 139 18.14 8.17 22.58
N ASN A 140 18.40 9.27 23.26
CA ASN A 140 19.74 9.77 23.59
C ASN A 140 19.82 10.05 25.10
N ASP A 141 19.59 9.03 25.93
CA ASP A 141 19.59 9.15 27.39
C ASP A 141 20.93 8.79 28.03
N ASN A 142 21.88 8.28 27.24
CA ASN A 142 23.23 7.91 27.65
C ASN A 142 24.35 8.79 27.04
N GLY A 143 24.00 9.99 26.56
CA GLY A 143 24.95 10.98 26.04
C GLY A 143 25.16 10.94 24.52
N GLY A 144 24.39 10.13 23.81
CA GLY A 144 24.25 10.16 22.35
C GLY A 144 23.73 11.49 21.84
N THR A 145 23.98 11.78 20.56
CA THR A 145 23.59 13.04 19.92
C THR A 145 23.07 12.86 18.50
N LEU A 146 22.88 11.62 18.04
CA LEU A 146 22.42 11.39 16.67
C LEU A 146 20.92 11.70 16.57
N SER A 147 20.50 12.08 15.38
CA SER A 147 19.09 12.24 15.02
C SER A 147 18.67 11.13 14.07
N ALA A 148 17.36 10.98 13.84
CA ALA A 148 16.80 9.99 12.92
C ALA A 148 17.48 9.98 11.53
N SER A 149 17.86 11.16 11.02
CA SER A 149 18.51 11.31 9.71
C SER A 149 19.92 10.73 9.62
N ASN A 150 20.56 10.45 10.75
CA ASN A 150 21.87 9.81 10.81
C ASN A 150 21.82 8.29 10.61
N PHE A 151 20.63 7.72 10.55
CA PHE A 151 20.41 6.31 10.32
C PHE A 151 19.84 6.09 8.93
N THR A 152 20.39 5.14 8.18
CA THR A 152 19.92 4.79 6.83
C THR A 152 18.95 3.63 6.92
N ILE A 153 17.70 3.85 6.52
CA ILE A 153 16.66 2.83 6.50
C ILE A 153 16.62 2.10 5.16
N HIS A 154 16.25 0.83 5.23
CA HIS A 154 16.06 -0.08 4.12
C HIS A 154 14.67 -0.71 4.20
N VAL A 155 13.89 -0.62 3.12
CA VAL A 155 12.64 -1.37 2.93
C VAL A 155 12.83 -2.32 1.76
N LYS A 156 12.82 -3.63 2.05
CA LYS A 156 13.23 -4.67 1.12
C LYS A 156 12.09 -5.64 0.79
N VAL A 157 12.12 -6.14 -0.45
CA VAL A 157 11.33 -7.29 -0.91
C VAL A 157 12.27 -8.26 -1.63
N GLY A 158 12.15 -9.56 -1.34
CA GLY A 158 13.03 -10.57 -1.96
C GLY A 158 14.53 -10.34 -1.75
N GLY A 159 14.91 -9.60 -0.69
CA GLY A 159 16.29 -9.27 -0.36
C GLY A 159 16.84 -8.00 -1.03
N ALA A 160 16.09 -7.37 -1.94
CA ALA A 160 16.49 -6.12 -2.61
C ALA A 160 15.70 -4.92 -2.07
N ASP A 161 16.34 -3.76 -2.05
CA ASP A 161 15.69 -2.49 -1.71
C ASP A 161 14.65 -2.08 -2.76
N LEU A 162 13.55 -1.50 -2.30
CA LEU A 162 12.48 -0.94 -3.15
C LEU A 162 12.84 0.44 -3.68
N ALA A 163 12.05 0.93 -4.64
CA ALA A 163 12.15 2.32 -5.08
C ALA A 163 11.97 3.28 -3.88
N GLY A 164 12.89 4.24 -3.74
CA GLY A 164 12.93 5.15 -2.58
C GLY A 164 13.66 4.59 -1.35
N SER A 165 14.24 3.38 -1.45
CA SER A 165 15.11 2.74 -0.46
C SER A 165 16.47 2.39 -1.09
N PRO A 166 17.59 2.43 -0.36
CA PRO A 166 17.73 3.00 0.98
C PRO A 166 17.51 4.51 1.02
N THR A 167 17.16 5.04 2.20
CA THR A 167 16.98 6.47 2.42
C THR A 167 17.31 6.85 3.86
N SER A 168 17.59 8.12 4.13
CA SER A 168 17.79 8.58 5.51
C SER A 168 16.50 8.45 6.33
N GLY A 169 16.65 8.02 7.58
CA GLY A 169 15.58 7.92 8.56
C GLY A 169 14.94 9.28 8.85
N LYS A 170 13.67 9.23 9.25
CA LYS A 170 12.90 10.40 9.67
C LYS A 170 12.14 10.06 10.94
N ASP A 171 12.19 10.98 11.88
CA ASP A 171 11.29 10.95 13.04
C ASP A 171 9.86 11.26 12.59
N SER A 172 8.89 11.20 13.49
CA SER A 172 7.47 11.46 13.20
C SER A 172 7.29 12.74 12.34
N PRO A 173 6.63 12.67 11.18
CA PRO A 173 5.70 11.62 10.75
C PRO A 173 6.31 10.43 9.99
N GLY A 174 7.63 10.37 9.79
CA GLY A 174 8.32 9.27 9.11
C GLY A 174 8.41 9.41 7.58
N THR A 175 8.68 8.28 6.92
CA THR A 175 8.76 8.13 5.46
C THR A 175 7.67 7.18 4.97
N LEU A 176 6.83 7.67 4.06
CA LEU A 176 5.73 6.91 3.47
C LEU A 176 6.16 6.21 2.18
N PHE A 177 5.85 4.91 2.07
CA PHE A 177 6.03 4.10 0.89
C PHE A 177 4.66 3.64 0.37
N GLU A 178 4.37 3.91 -0.90
CA GLU A 178 3.24 3.33 -1.63
C GLU A 178 3.72 2.04 -2.29
N LEU A 179 3.13 0.91 -1.88
CA LEU A 179 3.62 -0.43 -2.21
C LEU A 179 2.48 -1.27 -2.76
N ASN A 180 2.83 -2.39 -3.39
CA ASN A 180 1.85 -3.44 -3.65
C ASN A 180 1.68 -4.32 -2.41
N ARG A 181 0.61 -5.12 -2.35
CA ARG A 181 0.48 -6.12 -1.29
C ARG A 181 1.67 -7.08 -1.29
N GLY A 182 2.07 -7.52 -0.11
CA GLY A 182 3.21 -8.41 0.05
C GLY A 182 3.82 -8.36 1.45
N THR A 183 4.89 -9.13 1.64
CA THR A 183 5.70 -9.08 2.86
C THR A 183 7.00 -8.36 2.57
N PHE A 184 7.32 -7.42 3.46
CA PHE A 184 8.48 -6.54 3.38
C PHE A 184 9.31 -6.67 4.65
N ILE A 185 10.59 -6.33 4.52
CA ILE A 185 11.51 -6.27 5.64
C ILE A 185 12.00 -4.83 5.76
N VAL A 186 11.70 -4.21 6.89
CA VAL A 186 12.27 -2.94 7.31
C VAL A 186 13.55 -3.24 8.08
N SER A 187 14.64 -2.60 7.70
CA SER A 187 15.94 -2.71 8.38
C SER A 187 16.65 -1.37 8.34
N GLU A 188 17.78 -1.27 9.03
CA GLU A 188 18.62 -0.09 9.04
C GLU A 188 20.08 -0.51 9.18
N ASP A 189 20.98 0.31 8.66
CA ASP A 189 22.43 0.11 8.79
C ASP A 189 22.86 0.05 10.26
N VAL A 190 23.70 -0.93 10.58
CA VAL A 190 24.14 -1.16 11.96
C VAL A 190 24.98 0.01 12.48
N ASN A 191 24.54 0.61 13.59
CA ASN A 191 25.31 1.58 14.36
C ASN A 191 25.75 0.97 15.70
N ARG A 192 27.06 0.86 15.94
CA ARG A 192 27.59 0.22 17.16
C ARG A 192 27.35 1.01 18.45
N LEU A 193 26.99 2.29 18.33
CA LEU A 193 26.72 3.16 19.48
C LEU A 193 25.25 3.16 19.89
N TYR A 194 24.37 2.49 19.13
CA TYR A 194 22.94 2.41 19.41
C TYR A 194 22.47 0.96 19.36
N THR A 195 21.51 0.61 20.20
CA THR A 195 20.79 -0.65 20.15
C THR A 195 19.49 -0.44 19.39
N GLN A 196 19.32 -1.18 18.30
CA GLN A 196 18.12 -1.15 17.47
C GLN A 196 17.05 -2.09 18.01
N SER A 197 15.80 -1.66 17.94
CA SER A 197 14.62 -2.50 18.11
C SER A 197 13.48 -2.06 17.18
N PHE A 198 12.48 -2.92 17.00
CA PHE A 198 11.32 -2.65 16.14
C PHE A 198 10.03 -2.64 16.96
N SER A 199 9.10 -1.78 16.57
CA SER A 199 7.74 -1.72 17.11
C SER A 199 6.73 -1.24 16.05
N GLY A 200 5.48 -1.03 16.48
CA GLY A 200 4.37 -0.71 15.58
C GLY A 200 3.82 -1.96 14.91
N ASP A 201 3.62 -1.91 13.59
CA ASP A 201 3.13 -3.02 12.76
C ASP A 201 4.22 -4.01 12.33
N CYS A 202 5.50 -3.67 12.53
CA CYS A 202 6.62 -4.58 12.26
C CYS A 202 6.78 -5.59 13.40
N ASP A 203 7.17 -6.82 13.05
CA ASP A 203 7.64 -7.79 14.05
C ASP A 203 9.04 -7.43 14.58
N THR A 204 9.54 -8.23 15.52
CA THR A 204 10.86 -8.00 16.16
C THR A 204 12.05 -8.08 15.21
N ASN A 205 11.87 -8.60 14.00
CA ASN A 205 12.89 -8.69 12.96
C ASN A 205 12.64 -7.67 11.83
N GLY A 206 11.68 -6.75 12.00
CA GLY A 206 11.32 -5.75 11.02
C GLY A 206 10.44 -6.28 9.87
N ASN A 207 9.87 -7.49 9.97
CA ASN A 207 8.95 -7.97 8.94
C ASN A 207 7.57 -7.32 9.08
N VAL A 208 6.96 -6.97 7.96
CA VAL A 208 5.59 -6.47 7.88
C VAL A 208 4.89 -7.03 6.65
N THR A 209 3.65 -7.48 6.82
CA THR A 209 2.80 -7.91 5.71
C THR A 209 1.73 -6.88 5.45
N LEU A 210 1.65 -6.41 4.21
CA LEU A 210 0.65 -5.47 3.70
C LEU A 210 -0.38 -6.21 2.86
N SER A 211 -1.65 -6.10 3.24
CA SER A 211 -2.79 -6.42 2.38
C SER A 211 -3.26 -5.15 1.66
N ILE A 212 -4.02 -5.30 0.57
CA ILE A 212 -4.60 -4.14 -0.13
C ILE A 212 -5.36 -3.21 0.84
N GLY A 213 -5.26 -1.90 0.60
CA GLY A 213 -5.85 -0.85 1.44
C GLY A 213 -5.25 -0.71 2.84
N ASP A 214 -4.30 -1.55 3.26
CA ASP A 214 -3.70 -1.42 4.59
C ASP A 214 -2.86 -0.14 4.67
N ILE A 215 -2.93 0.52 5.82
CA ILE A 215 -2.03 1.61 6.19
C ILE A 215 -1.31 1.15 7.47
N LYS A 216 -0.05 0.76 7.33
CA LYS A 216 0.76 0.23 8.43
C LYS A 216 1.89 1.18 8.79
N THR A 217 2.29 1.18 10.06
CA THR A 217 3.42 1.97 10.54
C THR A 217 4.42 1.08 11.26
N CYS A 218 5.62 0.99 10.71
CA CYS A 218 6.77 0.39 11.39
C CYS A 218 7.60 1.47 12.08
N ILE A 219 8.02 1.21 13.30
CA ILE A 219 8.87 2.11 14.08
C ILE A 219 10.18 1.40 14.37
N ILE A 220 11.28 1.98 13.88
CA ILE A 220 12.63 1.60 14.29
C ILE A 220 12.99 2.49 15.48
N VAL A 221 13.40 1.87 16.59
CA VAL A 221 13.85 2.58 17.79
C VAL A 221 15.35 2.35 17.93
N ASN A 222 16.12 3.43 17.96
CA ASN A 222 17.54 3.42 18.20
C ASN A 222 17.83 4.07 19.54
N ASP A 223 18.22 3.27 20.51
CA ASP A 223 18.55 3.72 21.87
C ASP A 223 20.06 3.75 22.06
N ASP A 224 20.61 4.86 22.54
CA ASP A 224 22.04 5.02 22.66
C ASP A 224 22.62 4.13 23.76
N ASN A 225 23.73 3.48 23.46
CA ASN A 225 24.34 2.52 24.37
C ASN A 225 24.99 3.27 25.54
N ALA A 226 24.61 2.88 26.77
CA ALA A 226 25.27 3.33 27.99
C ALA A 226 26.79 3.23 27.89
N SER A 227 27.48 4.35 28.07
CA SER A 227 28.94 4.35 28.12
C SER A 227 29.39 3.60 29.37
N THR A 228 29.93 2.40 29.20
CA THR A 228 30.60 1.69 30.28
C THR A 228 32.00 2.28 30.48
N ILE A 229 32.10 3.53 30.92
CA ILE A 229 33.31 3.96 31.60
C ILE A 229 33.28 3.22 32.94
N PRO A 230 34.22 2.30 33.23
CA PRO A 230 34.33 1.79 34.59
C PRO A 230 34.56 3.01 35.48
N LEU A 231 33.64 3.25 36.42
CA LEU A 231 33.84 4.24 37.47
C LEU A 231 35.20 3.93 38.09
N PHE A 232 36.21 4.74 37.79
CA PHE A 232 37.44 4.69 38.56
C PHE A 232 37.01 4.97 40.01
N PRO A 233 37.40 4.13 40.98
CA PRO A 233 37.05 4.39 42.36
C PRO A 233 37.52 5.81 42.67
N ASN A 234 36.61 6.63 43.21
CA ASN A 234 36.96 7.90 43.82
C ASN A 234 38.01 7.63 44.90
N THR A 235 39.29 7.67 44.52
CA THR A 235 40.36 7.86 45.49
C THR A 235 40.24 9.31 45.89
N GLY A 236 39.46 9.55 46.95
CA GLY A 236 39.53 10.78 47.72
C GLY A 236 40.99 11.04 48.06
N GLY A 237 41.57 11.98 47.33
CA GLY A 237 42.94 12.43 47.49
C GLY A 237 42.90 13.94 47.39
N THR A 238 42.64 14.59 48.52
CA THR A 238 42.96 16.00 48.69
C THR A 238 44.41 16.22 48.29
N SER A 239 44.65 17.19 47.40
CA SER A 239 45.79 18.13 47.37
C SER A 239 47.06 17.61 48.06
N ASN A 240 48.19 17.32 47.40
CA ASN A 240 49.15 18.27 46.82
C ASN A 240 50.26 17.48 46.06
N THR A 241 50.89 18.13 45.07
CA THR A 241 52.22 17.86 44.44
C THR A 241 52.39 16.74 43.39
N GLU A 242 52.63 17.17 42.13
CA GLU A 242 53.25 16.51 40.96
C GLU A 242 52.56 15.26 40.34
N PRO A 243 52.63 15.05 39.00
CA PRO A 243 51.83 14.04 38.31
C PRO A 243 52.41 12.64 38.50
N ILE A 244 51.96 11.95 39.55
CA ILE A 244 52.24 10.52 39.73
C ILE A 244 51.26 9.73 38.87
N PHE A 245 51.75 9.23 37.74
CA PHE A 245 51.14 8.10 37.05
C PHE A 245 51.05 6.92 38.03
N CYS A 246 49.83 6.55 38.44
CA CYS A 246 49.58 5.37 39.27
C CYS A 246 49.83 4.08 38.47
N PHE A 247 51.09 3.69 38.30
CA PHE A 247 51.45 2.30 38.04
C PHE A 247 51.54 1.55 39.37
N ASN A 248 50.75 0.48 39.51
CA ASN A 248 50.80 -0.44 40.63
C ASN A 248 52.23 -1.01 40.78
N ARG A 249 52.89 -0.68 41.90
CA ARG A 249 54.30 -1.03 42.18
C ARG A 249 54.56 -2.52 42.28
N ASN A 250 53.53 -3.37 42.39
CA ASN A 250 53.69 -4.81 42.50
C ASN A 250 53.75 -5.56 41.16
N ASN A 251 53.58 -4.88 40.02
CA ASN A 251 53.66 -5.51 38.69
C ASN A 251 54.77 -4.95 37.78
N LEU A 252 55.68 -4.13 38.33
CA LEU A 252 56.73 -3.45 37.56
C LEU A 252 58.03 -4.25 37.39
N THR A 253 58.23 -5.39 38.07
CA THR A 253 59.49 -6.16 37.96
C THR A 253 59.66 -6.91 36.63
N TRP A 254 58.60 -7.03 35.82
CA TRP A 254 58.54 -7.86 34.61
C TRP A 254 58.67 -7.01 33.35
N ILE A 255 58.10 -5.79 33.39
CA ILE A 255 58.04 -4.86 32.26
C ILE A 255 59.35 -4.07 32.11
N PHE A 256 60.02 -3.72 33.21
CA PHE A 256 61.33 -3.07 33.14
C PHE A 256 62.47 -4.02 32.75
N ALA A 257 62.35 -5.32 33.04
CA ALA A 257 63.38 -6.31 32.68
C ALA A 257 63.46 -6.56 31.16
N THR A 258 62.32 -6.53 30.46
CA THR A 258 62.27 -6.78 29.00
C THR A 258 62.74 -5.58 28.18
N ILE A 259 62.47 -4.35 28.65
CA ILE A 259 62.89 -3.12 27.97
C ILE A 259 64.41 -2.90 28.07
N ILE A 260 65.03 -3.25 29.19
CA ILE A 260 66.50 -3.09 29.38
C ILE A 260 67.29 -4.12 28.55
N LEU A 261 66.81 -5.37 28.44
CA LEU A 261 67.47 -6.41 27.63
C LEU A 261 67.35 -6.15 26.11
N GLY A 262 66.24 -5.57 25.65
CA GLY A 262 66.07 -5.18 24.25
C GLY A 262 67.03 -4.05 23.81
N PHE A 263 67.31 -3.09 24.70
CA PHE A 263 68.20 -1.97 24.40
C PHE A 263 69.70 -2.35 24.39
N MET A 264 70.11 -3.32 25.22
CA MET A 264 71.50 -3.86 25.18
C MET A 264 71.77 -4.74 23.95
N GLY A 265 70.75 -5.39 23.37
CA GLY A 265 70.89 -6.13 22.11
C GLY A 265 71.05 -5.23 20.88
N TYR A 266 70.32 -4.11 20.83
CA TYR A 266 70.31 -3.21 19.68
C TYR A 266 71.62 -2.41 19.51
N LEU A 267 72.37 -2.16 20.59
CA LEU A 267 73.63 -1.41 20.55
C LEU A 267 74.86 -2.27 20.15
N ASN A 268 74.75 -3.61 20.16
CA ASN A 268 75.88 -4.51 19.85
C ASN A 268 75.96 -4.95 18.36
N PHE A 269 74.97 -4.61 17.53
CA PHE A 269 74.90 -5.03 16.12
C PHE A 269 74.92 -3.85 15.12
N ARG A 270 75.80 -2.85 15.33
CA ARG A 270 76.22 -1.96 14.24
C ARG A 270 77.46 -2.53 13.56
N PRO A 271 77.38 -3.07 12.32
CA PRO A 271 78.57 -3.41 11.57
C PRO A 271 79.35 -2.14 11.20
N HIS A 272 80.61 -2.09 11.64
CA HIS A 272 81.60 -1.09 11.22
C HIS A 272 81.85 -1.23 9.71
N THR A 273 81.36 -0.29 8.90
CA THR A 273 81.88 -0.12 7.54
C THR A 273 83.21 0.63 7.62
N LYS A 274 84.31 -0.08 7.33
CA LYS A 274 85.64 0.52 7.20
C LYS A 274 85.67 1.49 6.02
N SER A 275 86.11 2.70 6.30
CA SER A 275 86.51 3.70 5.32
C SER A 275 87.87 3.32 4.72
N THR A 276 87.97 3.30 3.39
CA THR A 276 89.24 3.44 2.66
C THR A 276 89.09 4.48 1.55
N LYS A 277 89.67 5.67 1.80
CA LYS A 277 90.26 6.61 0.82
C LYS A 277 91.35 5.87 -0.01
N LYS A 278 91.80 6.24 -1.22
CA LYS A 278 91.74 7.43 -2.11
C LYS A 278 92.30 7.01 -3.49
N VAL A 279 91.73 7.52 -4.59
CA VAL A 279 92.33 8.30 -5.75
C VAL A 279 93.84 8.12 -6.01
N PRO A 280 94.36 7.99 -7.26
CA PRO A 280 94.09 8.83 -8.45
C PRO A 280 93.02 8.33 -9.42
#